data_AF-A8XN36-F1
#
_entry.id   AF-A8XN36-F1
#
_cell.length_a   1.000
_cell.length_b   1.000
_cell.length_c   1.000
_cell.angle_alpha   90.00
_cell.angle_beta   90.00
_cell.angle_gamma   90.00
#
_symmetry.space_group_name_H-M   'P 1'
#
loop_
_entity.id
_entity.type
_entity.pdbx_description
1 polymer ?
#
loop_
_entity_poly.entity_id
_entity_poly.type
_entity_poly.pdbx_seq_one_letter_code
_entity_poly.pdbx_strand_id
1 'polypeptide(L)'
;MVSPSEQILTTEQMIEILNRLEDIEIRAIHILGIFRDPLKIDEAFCSYSNMLLEVQIQIRDFRVLLSKNNGHWNTDIYQKFLAYSSNTLNHCNQAASRMYPPMYRQQQRQF
;
A
#
# COMPACT_ATOMS: atom_id res chain seq x y z
N MET A 1 28.04 -7.40 19.03
CA MET A 1 27.85 -6.76 17.71
C MET A 1 26.46 -6.13 17.73
N VAL A 2 26.37 -4.81 17.77
CA VAL A 2 25.09 -4.07 17.83
C VAL A 2 24.60 -3.92 16.40
N SER A 3 23.39 -4.42 16.11
CA SER A 3 22.75 -4.28 14.79
C SER A 3 22.54 -2.78 14.47
N PRO A 4 22.99 -2.24 13.32
CA PRO A 4 23.06 -0.79 13.11
C PRO A 4 21.75 -0.09 12.69
N SER A 5 20.57 -0.71 12.81
CA SER A 5 19.37 -0.20 12.09
C SER A 5 18.13 0.09 12.95
N GLU A 6 18.27 0.21 14.26
CA GLU A 6 17.16 0.59 15.15
C GLU A 6 17.28 2.08 15.52
N GLN A 7 16.41 2.91 14.93
CA GLN A 7 16.39 4.35 15.12
C GLN A 7 15.10 4.80 15.83
N ILE A 8 15.23 5.74 16.77
CA ILE A 8 14.09 6.53 17.24
C ILE A 8 13.81 7.60 16.19
N LEU A 9 12.59 7.64 15.67
CA LEU A 9 12.19 8.62 14.67
C LEU A 9 11.89 9.97 15.33
N THR A 10 12.29 11.06 14.68
CA THR A 10 11.80 12.40 15.04
C THR A 10 10.33 12.54 14.66
N THR A 11 9.66 13.54 15.24
CA THR A 11 8.26 13.85 14.91
C THR A 11 8.07 14.13 13.43
N GLU A 12 8.98 14.86 12.80
CA GLU A 12 8.93 15.18 11.37
C GLU A 12 9.06 13.93 10.51
N GLN A 13 9.97 13.01 10.86
CA GLN A 13 10.13 11.74 10.16
C GLN A 13 8.88 10.87 10.30
N MET A 14 8.28 10.82 11.48
CA MET A 14 7.01 10.09 11.69
C MET A 14 5.88 10.68 10.85
N ILE A 15 5.75 12.01 10.78
CA ILE A 15 4.75 12.68 9.94
C ILE A 15 4.97 12.35 8.46
N GLU A 16 6.21 12.41 7.98
CA GLU A 16 6.54 12.07 6.60
C GLU A 16 6.15 10.62 6.26
N ILE A 17 6.47 9.69 7.15
CA ILE A 17 6.11 8.28 6.98
C ILE A 17 4.60 8.11 6.98
N LEU A 18 3.87 8.72 7.93
CA LEU A 18 2.41 8.61 8.01
C LEU A 18 1.73 9.13 6.75
N ASN A 19 2.17 10.28 6.24
CA ASN A 19 1.64 10.84 4.99
C ASN A 19 1.88 9.92 3.79
N ARG A 20 3.06 9.29 3.71
CA ARG A 20 3.36 8.31 2.65
C ARG A 20 2.50 7.06 2.78
N LEU A 21 2.30 6.55 3.99
CA LEU A 21 1.43 5.40 4.24
C LEU A 21 -0.01 5.70 3.83
N GLU A 22 -0.51 6.90 4.12
CA GLU A 22 -1.84 7.36 3.71
C GLU A 22 -1.98 7.44 2.18
N ASP A 23 -1.00 8.01 1.47
CA ASP A 23 -1.03 8.05 0.00
C ASP A 23 -1.09 6.64 -0.63
N ILE A 24 -0.25 5.72 -0.14
CA ILE A 24 -0.26 4.32 -0.59
C ILE A 24 -1.63 3.67 -0.29
N GLU A 25 -2.20 3.94 0.88
CA GLU A 25 -3.49 3.40 1.30
C GLU A 25 -4.63 3.87 0.38
N ILE A 26 -4.73 5.17 0.14
CA ILE A 26 -5.74 5.78 -0.74
C ILE A 26 -5.64 5.16 -2.14
N ARG A 27 -4.42 5.04 -2.69
CA ARG A 27 -4.19 4.44 -4.00
C ARG A 27 -4.59 2.97 -4.05
N ALA A 28 -4.30 2.19 -3.02
CA ALA A 28 -4.70 0.79 -2.96
C ALA A 28 -6.23 0.61 -2.91
N ILE A 29 -6.91 1.40 -2.06
CA ILE A 29 -8.37 1.41 -1.94
C ILE A 29 -9.02 1.79 -3.27
N HIS A 30 -8.44 2.76 -3.97
CA HIS A 30 -8.92 3.20 -5.27
C HIS A 30 -8.91 2.03 -6.28
N ILE A 31 -7.77 1.36 -6.43
CA ILE A 31 -7.64 0.21 -7.34
C ILE A 31 -8.57 -0.94 -6.93
N LEU A 32 -8.69 -1.24 -5.62
CA LEU A 32 -9.66 -2.21 -5.10
C LEU A 32 -11.10 -1.86 -5.48
N GLY A 33 -11.45 -0.59 -5.50
CA GLY A 33 -12.76 -0.10 -5.94
C GLY A 33 -13.08 -0.44 -7.39
N ILE A 34 -12.08 -0.54 -8.28
CA ILE A 34 -12.26 -0.97 -9.67
C ILE A 34 -12.59 -2.46 -9.74
N PHE A 35 -11.89 -3.25 -8.93
CA PHE A 35 -12.01 -4.69 -8.95
C PHE A 35 -13.34 -5.16 -8.35
N ARG A 36 -14.03 -4.37 -7.53
CA ARG A 36 -15.28 -4.71 -6.81
C ARG A 36 -16.50 -5.09 -7.67
N ASP A 37 -16.38 -5.34 -8.97
CA ASP A 37 -17.48 -5.87 -9.78
C ASP A 37 -17.71 -7.37 -9.45
N PRO A 38 -18.79 -7.72 -8.73
CA PRO A 38 -19.04 -9.08 -8.26
C PRO A 38 -19.39 -10.06 -9.39
N LEU A 39 -19.57 -9.58 -10.62
CA LEU A 39 -19.91 -10.42 -11.78
C LEU A 39 -18.68 -11.03 -12.47
N LYS A 40 -17.46 -10.63 -12.08
CA LYS A 40 -16.19 -11.12 -12.67
C LYS A 40 -15.23 -11.70 -11.62
N ILE A 41 -15.74 -12.56 -10.74
CA ILE A 41 -14.92 -13.31 -9.79
C ILE A 41 -14.21 -14.44 -10.55
N ASP A 42 -13.12 -14.09 -11.23
CA ASP A 42 -12.14 -15.06 -11.72
C ASP A 42 -10.94 -15.14 -10.76
N GLU A 43 -10.09 -16.16 -10.92
CA GLU A 43 -8.89 -16.34 -10.09
C GLU A 43 -7.93 -15.13 -10.16
N ALA A 44 -7.95 -14.38 -11.27
CA ALA A 44 -7.12 -13.19 -11.43
C ALA A 44 -7.58 -12.06 -10.50
N PHE A 45 -8.89 -11.85 -10.36
CA PHE A 45 -9.46 -10.91 -9.39
C PHE A 45 -9.05 -11.24 -7.95
N CYS A 46 -9.10 -12.50 -7.54
CA CYS A 46 -8.68 -12.93 -6.20
C CYS A 46 -7.19 -12.64 -5.95
N SER A 47 -6.34 -12.85 -6.95
CA SER A 47 -4.90 -12.59 -6.85
C SER A 47 -4.60 -11.10 -6.61
N TYR A 48 -5.17 -10.20 -7.42
CA TYR A 48 -4.92 -8.76 -7.27
C TYR A 48 -5.52 -8.19 -5.98
N SER A 49 -6.70 -8.67 -5.58
CA SER A 49 -7.31 -8.27 -4.31
C SER A 49 -6.45 -8.67 -3.12
N ASN A 50 -5.88 -9.88 -3.13
CA ASN A 50 -4.99 -10.36 -2.08
C ASN A 50 -3.71 -9.52 -1.99
N MET A 51 -3.09 -9.19 -3.13
CA MET A 51 -1.89 -8.32 -3.15
C MET A 51 -2.19 -6.93 -2.57
N LEU A 52 -3.33 -6.34 -2.94
CA LEU A 52 -3.73 -5.02 -2.42
C LEU A 52 -4.06 -5.08 -0.92
N LEU A 53 -4.70 -6.16 -0.45
CA LEU A 53 -4.94 -6.39 0.97
C LEU A 53 -3.64 -6.58 1.76
N GLU A 54 -2.64 -7.26 1.19
CA GLU A 54 -1.33 -7.41 1.81
C GLU A 54 -0.65 -6.05 2.04
N VAL A 55 -0.73 -5.14 1.07
CA VAL A 55 -0.26 -3.75 1.23
C VAL A 55 -0.97 -3.05 2.40
N GLN A 56 -2.30 -3.18 2.50
CA GLN A 56 -3.08 -2.59 3.61
C GLN A 56 -2.69 -3.15 4.98
N ILE A 57 -2.45 -4.46 5.07
CA ILE A 57 -2.00 -5.11 6.30
C ILE A 57 -0.64 -4.57 6.72
N GLN A 58 0.31 -4.45 5.79
CA GLN A 58 1.63 -3.89 6.09
C GLN A 58 1.56 -2.43 6.53
N ILE A 59 0.70 -1.60 5.90
CA ILE A 59 0.45 -0.21 6.33
C ILE A 59 -0.03 -0.16 7.78
N ARG A 60 -1.01 -0.99 8.14
CA ARG A 60 -1.49 -1.10 9.53
C ARG A 60 -0.34 -1.45 10.48
N ASP A 61 0.48 -2.42 10.12
CA ASP A 61 1.59 -2.87 10.96
C ASP A 61 2.64 -1.76 11.15
N PHE A 62 2.97 -0.98 10.11
CA PHE A 62 3.82 0.20 10.26
C PHE A 62 3.20 1.28 11.14
N ARG A 63 1.89 1.55 11.02
CA ARG A 63 1.20 2.51 11.92
C ARG A 63 1.27 2.07 13.38
N VAL A 64 1.15 0.77 13.66
CA VAL A 64 1.30 0.20 15.01
C VAL A 64 2.75 0.33 15.52
N LEU A 65 3.75 0.18 14.65
CA LEU A 65 5.15 0.41 15.02
C LEU A 65 5.42 1.88 15.33
N LEU A 66 4.90 2.80 14.51
CA LEU A 66 5.04 4.24 14.71
C LEU A 66 4.39 4.71 16.01
N SER A 67 3.21 4.18 16.37
CA SER A 67 2.51 4.59 17.60
C SER A 67 3.27 4.23 18.88
N LYS A 68 4.17 3.25 18.82
CA LYS A 68 5.02 2.86 19.96
C LYS A 68 6.30 3.69 20.06
N ASN A 69 6.78 4.25 18.94
CA ASN A 69 8.04 5.00 18.75
C ASN A 69 9.14 4.73 19.80
N ASN A 70 9.45 3.46 20.03
CA ASN A 70 10.34 3.02 21.10
C ASN A 70 11.77 2.70 20.61
N GLY A 71 12.12 3.17 19.40
CA GLY A 71 13.44 2.98 18.79
C GLY A 71 13.57 1.79 17.85
N HIS A 72 12.54 0.94 17.70
CA HIS A 72 12.59 -0.23 16.80
C HIS A 72 12.26 0.08 15.33
N TRP A 73 12.43 1.32 14.88
CA TRP A 73 12.19 1.61 13.47
C TRP A 73 13.31 1.01 12.62
N ASN A 74 12.93 0.12 11.70
CA ASN A 74 13.84 -0.51 10.76
C ASN A 74 13.64 0.07 9.35
N THR A 75 14.58 0.93 8.94
CA THR A 75 14.53 1.60 7.64
C THR A 75 14.59 0.62 6.47
N ASP A 76 15.33 -0.49 6.56
CA ASP A 76 15.44 -1.46 5.47
C ASP A 76 14.11 -2.19 5.21
N ILE A 77 13.40 -2.55 6.28
CA ILE A 77 12.06 -3.16 6.18
C ILE A 77 11.08 -2.16 5.55
N TYR A 78 11.13 -0.90 5.97
CA TYR A 78 10.29 0.14 5.38
C TYR A 78 10.59 0.38 3.89
N GLN A 79 11.86 0.44 3.48
CA GLN A 79 12.23 0.62 2.07
C GLN A 79 11.80 -0.58 1.21
N LYS A 80 11.93 -1.81 1.73
CA LYS A 80 11.41 -3.01 1.06
C LYS A 80 9.89 -2.94 0.88
N PHE A 81 9.17 -2.48 1.90
CA PHE A 81 7.74 -2.24 1.81
C PHE A 81 7.39 -1.18 0.76
N LEU A 82 8.11 -0.06 0.69
CA LEU A 82 7.87 0.97 -0.32
C LEU A 82 8.06 0.44 -1.75
N ALA A 83 9.13 -0.33 -1.97
CA ALA A 83 9.38 -0.97 -3.25
C ALA A 83 8.29 -2.00 -3.61
N TYR A 84 7.91 -2.85 -2.66
CA TYR A 84 6.82 -3.81 -2.83
C TYR A 84 5.51 -3.11 -3.17
N SER A 85 5.12 -2.11 -2.38
CA SER A 85 3.87 -1.36 -2.57
C SER A 85 3.82 -0.67 -3.91
N SER A 86 4.92 -0.02 -4.34
CA SER A 86 5.01 0.62 -5.65
C SER A 86 4.80 -0.38 -6.79
N ASN A 87 5.49 -1.53 -6.73
CA ASN A 87 5.37 -2.58 -7.73
C ASN A 87 3.96 -3.18 -7.77
N THR A 88 3.39 -3.50 -6.61
CA THR A 88 2.05 -4.07 -6.47
C THR A 88 0.99 -3.10 -6.98
N LEU A 89 1.03 -1.83 -6.57
CA LEU A 89 0.08 -0.82 -7.03
C LEU A 89 0.17 -0.63 -8.55
N ASN A 90 1.37 -0.55 -9.11
CA ASN A 90 1.54 -0.41 -10.57
C ASN A 90 1.01 -1.64 -11.32
N HIS A 91 1.31 -2.84 -10.84
CA HIS A 91 0.85 -4.09 -11.45
C HIS A 91 -0.68 -4.20 -11.40
N CYS A 92 -1.28 -3.94 -10.25
CA CYS A 92 -2.73 -3.99 -10.06
C CYS A 92 -3.44 -2.89 -10.87
N ASN A 93 -2.87 -1.69 -10.93
CA ASN A 93 -3.43 -0.59 -11.71
C ASN A 93 -3.41 -0.89 -13.22
N GLN A 94 -2.34 -1.51 -13.72
CA GLN A 94 -2.27 -1.97 -15.11
C GLN A 94 -3.30 -3.06 -15.39
N ALA A 95 -3.45 -4.04 -14.48
CA ALA A 95 -4.47 -5.07 -14.60
C ALA A 95 -5.88 -4.47 -14.62
N ALA A 96 -6.17 -3.56 -13.69
CA ALA A 96 -7.45 -2.85 -13.61
C ALA A 96 -7.78 -2.09 -14.91
N SER A 97 -6.79 -1.37 -15.48
CA SER A 97 -6.97 -0.62 -16.74
C SER A 97 -7.31 -1.51 -17.94
N ARG A 98 -6.83 -2.75 -17.94
CA ARG A 98 -7.04 -3.73 -19.02
C ARG A 98 -8.35 -4.50 -18.85
N MET A 99 -8.64 -4.94 -17.63
CA MET A 99 -9.78 -5.82 -17.31
C MET A 99 -11.10 -5.05 -17.13
N TYR A 100 -11.03 -3.80 -16.65
CA TYR A 100 -12.19 -2.97 -16.33
C TYR A 100 -12.07 -1.53 -16.90
N PRO A 101 -11.90 -1.34 -18.22
CA PRO A 101 -11.63 -0.01 -18.80
C PRO A 101 -12.69 1.07 -18.49
N PRO A 102 -14.01 0.78 -18.46
CA PRO A 102 -15.02 1.79 -18.13
C PRO A 102 -14.94 2.28 -16.68
N MET A 103 -14.79 1.36 -15.72
CA MET A 103 -14.68 1.70 -14.29
C MET A 103 -13.39 2.45 -14.00
N TYR A 104 -12.28 2.00 -14.59
CA TYR A 104 -10.98 2.68 -14.51
C TYR A 104 -11.08 4.16 -14.97
N ARG A 105 -11.76 4.42 -16.10
CA ARG A 105 -11.95 5.80 -16.60
C ARG A 105 -12.88 6.65 -15.73
N GLN A 106 -13.90 6.06 -15.11
CA GLN A 106 -14.80 6.80 -14.22
C GLN A 106 -14.08 7.23 -12.94
N GLN A 107 -13.28 6.35 -12.39
CA GLN A 107 -12.51 6.59 -11.17
C GLN A 107 -11.38 7.61 -11.36
N GLN A 108 -10.71 7.63 -12.52
CA GLN A 108 -9.73 8.68 -12.87
C GLN A 108 -10.30 10.11 -12.89
N ARG A 109 -11.63 10.30 -12.97
CA ARG A 109 -12.24 11.64 -13.00
C ARG A 109 -12.64 12.16 -11.63
N GLN A 110 -12.57 11.31 -10.60
CA GLN A 110 -12.99 11.65 -9.23
C GLN A 110 -11.84 12.16 -8.36
N PHE A 111 -10.61 12.18 -8.90
CA PHE A 111 -9.39 12.60 -8.22
C PHE A 111 -8.51 13.43 -9.15
#